data_AF-A0A1Z4GFL1-F1
#
_entry.id   AF-A0A1Z4GFL1-F1
#
_cell.length_a   1.000
_cell.length_b   1.000
_cell.length_c   1.000
_cell.angle_alpha   90.00
_cell.angle_beta   90.00
_cell.angle_gamma   90.00
#
_symmetry.space_group_name_H-M   'P 1'
#
loop_
_entity.id
_entity.type
_entity.pdbx_description
1 polymer ?
#
loop_
_entity_poly.entity_id
_entity_poly.type
_entity_poly.pdbx_seq_one_letter_code
_entity_poly.pdbx_strand_id
1 'polypeptide(L)'
;MSRQGDRADNIRKLVNNSAVKKLPNIQATLKFWRITFLESVPFLLACAVFLSVISLKSPALLFCLLIGSLIVISIQQIGQQVNLPQRWRIALQILAPVVILSLFWLDYLAAPAQAQFFGKAEKFFKTNLVQGSTTNSGGTETAVSLIFNVLRGIYLLYIAVSLIGVINAVRKDEDWQSIARTPLLVVLAVTIADVMTGFIIGS
;
A
#
# COMPACT_ATOMS: atom_id res chain seq x y z
N MET A 1 -24.77 35.26 -66.38
CA MET A 1 -25.08 34.02 -65.63
C MET A 1 -23.82 33.36 -65.03
N SER A 2 -22.83 34.11 -64.51
CA SER A 2 -21.54 33.54 -64.04
C SER A 2 -21.22 33.73 -62.55
N ARG A 3 -22.13 34.31 -61.75
CA ARG A 3 -21.88 34.65 -60.34
C ARG A 3 -22.05 33.48 -59.35
N GLN A 4 -22.61 32.35 -59.80
CA GLN A 4 -22.85 31.18 -58.94
C GLN A 4 -21.66 30.20 -58.88
N GLY A 5 -20.83 30.11 -59.93
CA GLY A 5 -19.65 29.24 -59.97
C GLY A 5 -18.55 29.68 -58.99
N ASP A 6 -18.21 30.97 -58.99
CA ASP A 6 -17.16 31.53 -58.12
C ASP A 6 -17.44 31.38 -56.62
N ARG A 7 -18.71 31.26 -56.22
CA ARG A 7 -19.09 31.11 -54.81
C ARG A 7 -18.89 29.68 -54.33
N ALA A 8 -19.16 28.68 -55.19
CA ALA A 8 -18.97 27.28 -54.85
C ALA A 8 -17.46 26.94 -54.71
N ASP A 9 -16.62 27.50 -55.57
CA ASP A 9 -15.18 27.26 -55.54
C ASP A 9 -14.49 27.90 -54.34
N ASN A 10 -14.94 29.09 -53.92
CA ASN A 10 -14.44 29.73 -52.71
C ASN A 10 -14.84 28.98 -51.43
N ILE A 11 -16.06 28.45 -51.36
CA ILE A 11 -16.49 27.65 -50.20
C ILE A 11 -15.68 26.34 -50.12
N ARG A 12 -15.43 25.68 -51.26
CA ARG A 12 -14.61 24.46 -51.29
C ARG A 12 -13.15 24.73 -50.90
N LYS A 13 -12.56 25.86 -51.32
CA LYS A 13 -11.23 26.30 -50.87
C LYS A 13 -11.18 26.62 -49.36
N LEU A 14 -12.22 27.23 -48.80
CA LEU A 14 -12.30 27.55 -47.37
C LEU A 14 -12.44 26.28 -46.50
N VAL A 15 -13.22 25.31 -46.95
CA VAL A 15 -13.37 24.01 -46.28
C VAL A 15 -12.07 23.20 -46.35
N ASN A 16 -11.39 23.15 -47.50
CA ASN A 16 -10.11 22.44 -47.60
C ASN A 16 -9.01 23.11 -46.77
N ASN A 17 -8.92 24.45 -46.75
CA ASN A 17 -7.90 25.14 -45.96
C ASN A 17 -8.14 25.06 -44.43
N SER A 18 -9.39 24.93 -43.99
CA SER A 18 -9.72 24.76 -42.56
C SER A 18 -9.55 23.30 -42.09
N ALA A 19 -9.86 22.32 -42.93
CA ALA A 19 -9.61 20.91 -42.65
C ALA A 19 -8.11 20.56 -42.65
N VAL A 20 -7.32 21.14 -43.55
CA VAL A 20 -5.88 20.89 -43.65
C VAL A 20 -5.09 21.60 -42.53
N LYS A 21 -5.52 22.79 -42.05
CA LYS A 21 -4.86 23.49 -40.94
C LYS A 21 -5.00 22.81 -39.57
N LYS A 22 -5.98 21.91 -39.39
CA LYS A 22 -6.23 21.21 -38.10
C LYS A 22 -5.60 19.82 -38.01
N LEU A 23 -4.87 19.38 -39.03
CA LEU A 23 -4.26 18.06 -39.10
C LEU A 23 -2.73 17.94 -38.85
N PRO A 24 -1.95 18.92 -38.31
CA PRO A 24 -0.52 18.70 -38.08
C PRO A 24 -0.12 18.18 -36.69
N ASN A 25 -1.06 17.88 -35.75
CA ASN A 25 -0.67 17.64 -34.35
C ASN A 25 -1.08 16.29 -33.73
N ILE A 26 -1.79 15.43 -34.46
CA ILE A 26 -2.24 14.13 -33.94
C ILE A 26 -1.12 13.09 -34.03
N GLN A 27 -0.31 13.14 -35.08
CA GLN A 27 0.76 12.15 -35.30
C GLN A 27 1.96 12.37 -34.36
N ALA A 28 2.24 13.63 -34.01
CA ALA A 28 3.28 13.99 -33.05
C ALA A 28 2.87 13.60 -31.61
N THR A 29 1.61 13.86 -31.24
CA THR A 29 1.06 13.44 -29.94
C THR A 29 1.00 11.92 -29.80
N LEU A 30 0.69 11.18 -30.87
CA LEU A 30 0.70 9.71 -30.87
C LEU A 30 2.11 9.12 -30.70
N LYS A 31 3.11 9.71 -31.34
CA LYS A 31 4.52 9.30 -31.17
C LYS A 31 5.01 9.58 -29.75
N PHE A 32 4.67 10.75 -29.20
CA PHE A 32 5.01 11.13 -27.83
C PHE A 32 4.36 10.19 -26.81
N TRP A 33 3.08 9.85 -27.00
CA TRP A 33 2.37 8.87 -26.18
C TRP A 33 2.99 7.48 -26.27
N ARG A 34 3.39 7.03 -27.47
CA ARG A 34 3.99 5.71 -27.68
C ARG A 34 5.35 5.56 -26.98
N ILE A 35 6.17 6.62 -26.97
CA ILE A 35 7.47 6.63 -26.28
C ILE A 35 7.27 6.63 -24.77
N THR A 36 6.38 7.48 -24.25
CA THR A 36 6.04 7.54 -22.82
C THR A 36 5.48 6.19 -22.33
N PHE A 37 4.63 5.54 -23.14
CA PHE A 37 4.10 4.21 -22.82
C PHE A 37 5.21 3.16 -22.79
N LEU A 38 6.10 3.15 -23.79
CA LEU A 38 7.21 2.18 -23.88
C LEU A 38 8.22 2.30 -22.73
N GLU A 39 8.43 3.51 -22.21
CA GLU A 39 9.31 3.78 -21.06
C GLU A 39 8.68 3.37 -19.72
N SER A 40 7.35 3.43 -19.61
CA SER A 40 6.60 2.98 -18.43
C SER A 40 6.35 1.47 -18.38
N VAL A 41 6.46 0.75 -19.51
CA VAL A 41 6.32 -0.71 -19.61
C VAL A 41 7.28 -1.48 -18.68
N PRO A 42 8.60 -1.21 -18.62
CA PRO A 42 9.48 -1.93 -17.71
C PRO A 42 9.14 -1.70 -16.22
N PHE A 43 8.67 -0.49 -15.87
CA PHE A 43 8.19 -0.19 -14.52
C PHE A 43 6.90 -0.95 -14.19
N LEU A 44 5.94 -0.98 -15.13
CA LEU A 44 4.69 -1.74 -14.98
C LEU A 44 4.93 -3.25 -14.92
N LEU A 45 5.86 -3.77 -15.71
CA LEU A 45 6.27 -5.17 -15.71
C LEU A 45 6.91 -5.54 -14.37
N ALA A 46 7.83 -4.71 -13.88
CA ALA A 46 8.44 -4.91 -12.56
C ALA A 46 7.37 -4.91 -11.46
N CYS A 47 6.44 -3.94 -11.50
CA CYS A 47 5.33 -3.85 -10.55
C CYS A 47 4.42 -5.10 -10.62
N ALA A 48 4.11 -5.59 -11.82
CA ALA A 48 3.32 -6.80 -12.01
C ALA A 48 4.01 -8.07 -11.49
N VAL A 49 5.34 -8.18 -11.68
CA VAL A 49 6.14 -9.29 -11.16
C VAL A 49 6.25 -9.23 -9.64
N PHE A 50 6.45 -8.05 -9.05
CA PHE A 50 6.42 -7.88 -7.59
C PHE A 50 5.06 -8.26 -7.02
N LEU A 51 3.97 -7.76 -7.62
CA LEU A 51 2.62 -8.08 -7.17
C LEU A 51 2.31 -9.58 -7.31
N SER A 52 2.77 -10.25 -8.36
CA SER A 52 2.54 -11.69 -8.53
C SER A 52 3.30 -12.54 -7.50
N VAL A 53 4.55 -12.17 -7.18
CA VAL A 53 5.36 -12.85 -6.15
C VAL A 53 4.75 -12.69 -4.76
N ILE A 54 4.25 -11.50 -4.42
CA ILE A 54 3.64 -11.24 -3.10
C ILE A 54 2.26 -11.94 -3.01
N SER A 55 1.52 -11.99 -4.12
CA SER A 55 0.23 -12.70 -4.21
C SER A 55 0.40 -14.22 -4.01
N LEU A 56 1.50 -14.80 -4.49
CA LEU A 56 1.82 -16.22 -4.29
C LEU A 56 2.08 -16.57 -2.81
N LYS A 57 2.49 -15.59 -1.99
CA LYS A 57 2.76 -15.76 -0.55
C LYS A 57 1.50 -15.55 0.31
N SER A 58 0.48 -14.84 -0.18
CA SER A 58 -0.67 -14.42 0.64
C SER A 58 -2.00 -14.42 -0.13
N PRO A 59 -2.95 -15.32 0.19
CA PRO A 59 -4.24 -15.41 -0.52
C PRO A 59 -5.14 -14.17 -0.35
N ALA A 60 -4.88 -13.34 0.67
CA ALA A 60 -5.62 -12.09 0.92
C ALA A 60 -5.43 -11.04 -0.19
N LEU A 61 -4.26 -11.02 -0.86
CA LEU A 61 -4.01 -10.09 -1.96
C LEU A 61 -4.85 -10.40 -3.20
N LEU A 62 -5.09 -11.68 -3.49
CA LEU A 62 -5.95 -12.10 -4.59
C LEU A 62 -7.38 -11.60 -4.36
N PHE A 63 -7.93 -11.78 -3.15
CA PHE A 63 -9.24 -11.24 -2.80
C PHE A 63 -9.28 -9.71 -2.91
N CYS A 64 -8.23 -9.02 -2.47
CA CYS A 64 -8.16 -7.56 -2.57
C CYS A 64 -8.11 -7.07 -4.02
N LEU A 65 -7.35 -7.74 -4.89
CA LEU A 65 -7.30 -7.42 -6.33
C LEU A 65 -8.64 -7.72 -7.03
N LEU A 66 -9.31 -8.81 -6.67
CA LEU A 66 -10.62 -9.14 -7.21
C LEU A 66 -11.67 -8.11 -6.78
N ILE A 67 -11.71 -7.72 -5.51
CA ILE A 67 -12.63 -6.69 -5.02
C ILE A 67 -12.31 -5.33 -5.64
N GLY A 68 -11.03 -4.96 -5.70
CA GLY A 68 -10.58 -3.70 -6.33
C GLY A 68 -10.96 -3.61 -7.81
N SER A 69 -10.77 -4.70 -8.56
CA SER A 69 -11.19 -4.79 -9.97
C SER A 69 -12.71 -4.74 -10.14
N LEU A 70 -13.48 -5.39 -9.26
CA LEU A 70 -14.94 -5.29 -9.23
C LEU A 70 -15.41 -3.84 -9.02
N ILE A 71 -14.80 -3.14 -8.05
CA ILE A 71 -15.12 -1.73 -7.74
C ILE A 71 -14.82 -0.84 -8.96
N VAL A 72 -13.69 -1.05 -9.62
CA VAL A 72 -13.31 -0.32 -10.85
C VAL A 72 -14.34 -0.54 -11.96
N ILE A 73 -14.79 -1.78 -12.16
CA ILE A 73 -15.81 -2.14 -13.16
C ILE A 73 -17.17 -1.52 -12.80
N SER A 74 -17.57 -1.56 -11.53
CA SER A 74 -18.83 -0.97 -11.06
C SER A 74 -18.85 0.56 -11.20
N ILE A 75 -17.74 1.23 -10.88
CA ILE A 75 -17.58 2.69 -11.09
C ILE A 75 -17.65 3.03 -12.57
N GLN A 76 -17.10 2.18 -13.45
CA GLN A 76 -17.17 2.39 -14.90
C GLN A 76 -18.60 2.23 -15.45
N GLN A 77 -19.41 1.33 -14.89
CA GLN A 77 -20.82 1.16 -15.31
C GLN A 77 -21.73 2.29 -14.78
N ILE A 78 -21.63 2.67 -13.50
CA ILE A 78 -22.34 3.84 -12.95
C ILE A 78 -21.85 5.12 -13.64
N GLY A 79 -20.54 5.21 -13.83
CA GLY A 79 -19.85 6.21 -14.63
C GLY A 79 -20.03 6.00 -16.14
N GLN A 80 -21.07 5.35 -16.62
CA GLN A 80 -21.56 5.56 -17.98
C GLN A 80 -22.98 6.12 -17.92
N GLN A 81 -23.80 5.60 -17.01
CA GLN A 81 -25.20 6.02 -16.84
C GLN A 81 -25.39 7.47 -16.36
N VAL A 82 -24.46 8.03 -15.59
CA VAL A 82 -24.67 9.35 -14.92
C VAL A 82 -24.07 10.56 -15.69
N ASN A 83 -23.69 10.41 -16.97
CA ASN A 83 -23.14 11.48 -17.82
C ASN A 83 -22.07 12.42 -17.18
N LEU A 84 -21.28 11.94 -16.22
CA LEU A 84 -20.23 12.72 -15.57
C LEU A 84 -19.06 13.02 -16.52
N PRO A 85 -18.42 14.20 -16.41
CA PRO A 85 -17.31 14.61 -17.26
C PRO A 85 -16.16 13.59 -17.17
N GLN A 86 -15.68 13.16 -18.34
CA GLN A 86 -14.76 12.02 -18.53
C GLN A 86 -13.45 12.14 -17.73
N ARG A 87 -13.00 13.36 -17.42
CA ARG A 87 -11.82 13.63 -16.59
C ARG A 87 -11.99 13.18 -15.14
N TRP A 88 -13.17 13.39 -14.55
CA TRP A 88 -13.45 13.01 -13.16
C TRP A 88 -13.65 11.50 -13.01
N ARG A 89 -14.22 10.85 -14.02
CA ARG A 89 -14.36 9.38 -14.08
C ARG A 89 -13.00 8.69 -14.07
N ILE A 90 -12.07 9.14 -14.91
CA ILE A 90 -10.70 8.58 -14.99
C ILE A 90 -9.94 8.84 -13.68
N ALA A 91 -10.06 10.05 -13.10
CA ALA A 91 -9.41 10.36 -11.83
C ALA A 91 -9.91 9.47 -10.68
N LEU A 92 -11.23 9.26 -10.58
CA LEU A 92 -11.82 8.41 -9.54
C LEU A 92 -11.44 6.92 -9.72
N GLN A 93 -11.35 6.47 -10.97
CA GLN A 93 -11.01 5.09 -11.33
C GLN A 93 -9.54 4.74 -11.03
N ILE A 94 -8.64 5.73 -11.02
CA ILE A 94 -7.24 5.57 -10.61
C ILE A 94 -7.10 5.75 -9.09
N LEU A 95 -7.82 6.71 -8.51
CA LEU A 95 -7.74 7.00 -7.08
C LEU A 95 -8.23 5.83 -6.22
N ALA A 96 -9.36 5.20 -6.58
CA ALA A 96 -9.94 4.10 -5.81
C ALA A 96 -8.98 2.91 -5.61
N PRO A 97 -8.38 2.31 -6.67
CA PRO A 97 -7.44 1.21 -6.49
C PRO A 97 -6.15 1.64 -5.79
N VAL A 98 -5.67 2.88 -6.01
CA VAL A 98 -4.48 3.39 -5.30
C VAL A 98 -4.72 3.50 -3.80
N VAL A 99 -5.88 4.02 -3.39
CA VAL A 99 -6.24 4.12 -1.96
C VAL A 99 -6.42 2.75 -1.35
N ILE A 100 -7.12 1.83 -2.02
CA ILE A 100 -7.31 0.45 -1.55
C ILE A 100 -5.96 -0.28 -1.41
N LEU A 101 -5.08 -0.15 -2.41
CA LEU A 101 -3.75 -0.77 -2.39
C LEU A 101 -2.85 -0.14 -1.31
N SER A 102 -2.95 1.16 -1.10
CA SER A 102 -2.22 1.87 -0.03
C SER A 102 -2.69 1.44 1.35
N LEU A 103 -4.00 1.30 1.59
CA LEU A 103 -4.54 0.80 2.86
C LEU A 103 -4.13 -0.65 3.09
N PHE A 104 -4.19 -1.49 2.05
CA PHE A 104 -3.74 -2.88 2.12
C PHE A 104 -2.26 -3.00 2.51
N TRP A 105 -1.39 -2.18 1.91
CA TRP A 105 0.02 -2.15 2.28
C TRP A 105 0.23 -1.68 3.72
N LEU A 106 -0.57 -0.72 4.19
CA LEU A 106 -0.52 -0.24 5.57
C LEU A 106 -0.91 -1.35 6.56
N ASP A 107 -1.96 -2.10 6.27
CA ASP A 107 -2.41 -3.23 7.10
C ASP A 107 -1.41 -4.40 7.06
N TYR A 108 -0.83 -4.67 5.89
CA TYR A 108 0.21 -5.69 5.73
C TYR A 108 1.49 -5.33 6.50
N LEU A 109 1.86 -4.04 6.53
CA LEU A 109 2.99 -3.53 7.32
C LEU A 109 2.64 -3.36 8.82
N ALA A 110 1.36 -3.27 9.18
CA ALA A 110 0.90 -3.24 10.57
C ALA A 110 0.87 -4.63 11.21
N ALA A 111 0.62 -5.69 10.44
CA ALA A 111 0.66 -7.07 10.91
C ALA A 111 1.98 -7.46 11.64
N PRO A 112 3.19 -7.11 11.15
CA PRO A 112 4.41 -7.34 11.91
C PRO A 112 4.46 -6.46 13.17
N ALA A 113 4.00 -5.20 13.16
CA ALA A 113 4.01 -4.36 14.36
C ALA A 113 3.15 -4.90 15.51
N GLN A 114 2.04 -5.59 15.20
CA GLN A 114 1.12 -6.20 16.16
C GLN A 114 1.64 -7.55 16.70
N ALA A 115 2.57 -8.20 16.00
CA ALA A 115 3.06 -9.55 16.33
C ALA A 115 4.56 -9.65 16.62
N GLN A 116 5.35 -8.59 16.41
CA GLN A 116 6.82 -8.61 16.49
C GLN A 116 7.36 -8.57 17.92
N PHE A 117 6.55 -8.17 18.90
CA PHE A 117 6.97 -8.15 20.29
C PHE A 117 6.24 -9.24 21.07
N PHE A 118 6.98 -10.29 21.42
CA PHE A 118 6.52 -11.37 22.28
C PHE A 118 5.29 -12.14 21.74
N GLY A 119 5.01 -12.09 20.44
CA GLY A 119 3.87 -12.80 19.85
C GLY A 119 4.13 -14.31 19.75
N LYS A 120 5.36 -14.67 19.37
CA LYS A 120 5.79 -16.07 19.34
C LYS A 120 5.98 -16.58 20.76
N ALA A 121 6.56 -15.77 21.65
CA ALA A 121 6.67 -16.13 23.07
C ALA A 121 5.30 -16.39 23.72
N GLU A 122 4.28 -15.54 23.50
CA GLU A 122 2.93 -15.78 23.99
C GLU A 122 2.38 -17.12 23.49
N LYS A 123 2.56 -17.42 22.20
CA LYS A 123 2.14 -18.70 21.60
C LYS A 123 2.87 -19.88 22.25
N PHE A 124 4.18 -19.78 22.50
CA PHE A 124 4.93 -20.81 23.22
C PHE A 124 4.34 -21.09 24.60
N PHE A 125 4.11 -20.05 25.40
CA PHE A 125 3.58 -20.23 26.75
C PHE A 125 2.14 -20.72 26.75
N LYS A 126 1.30 -20.27 25.82
CA LYS A 126 -0.05 -20.81 25.64
C LYS A 126 0.01 -22.29 25.28
N THR A 127 0.82 -22.70 24.31
CA THR A 127 0.92 -24.10 23.90
C THR A 127 1.47 -24.99 25.02
N ASN A 128 2.54 -24.58 25.71
CA ASN A 128 3.20 -25.43 26.71
C ASN A 128 2.48 -25.44 28.08
N LEU A 129 1.93 -24.31 28.55
CA LEU A 129 1.26 -24.25 29.85
C LEU A 129 -0.19 -24.74 29.79
N VAL A 130 -0.88 -24.57 28.66
CA VAL A 130 -2.28 -25.01 28.51
C VAL A 130 -2.37 -26.50 28.17
N GLN A 131 -1.42 -27.06 27.41
CA GLN A 131 -1.41 -28.51 27.12
C GLN A 131 -1.17 -29.38 28.37
N GLY A 132 -0.47 -28.88 29.39
CA GLY A 132 -0.24 -29.60 30.65
C GLY A 132 -1.39 -29.54 31.66
N SER A 133 -2.42 -28.70 31.41
CA SER A 133 -3.50 -28.40 32.35
C SER A 133 -4.84 -28.93 31.82
N THR A 134 -5.18 -30.18 32.14
CA THR A 134 -6.43 -30.84 31.72
C THR A 134 -7.68 -30.35 32.44
N THR A 135 -7.57 -29.43 33.42
CA THR A 135 -8.71 -29.07 34.29
C THR A 135 -9.08 -27.58 34.30
N ASN A 136 -8.29 -26.66 33.72
CA ASN A 136 -8.57 -25.22 33.75
C ASN A 136 -7.96 -24.40 32.58
N SER A 137 -8.07 -24.92 31.35
CA SER A 137 -7.42 -24.35 30.16
C SER A 137 -7.82 -22.89 29.85
N GLY A 138 -9.06 -22.49 30.09
CA GLY A 138 -9.53 -21.12 29.79
C GLY A 138 -8.94 -20.02 30.70
N GLY A 139 -8.67 -20.33 31.97
CA GLY A 139 -8.10 -19.37 32.91
C GLY A 139 -6.61 -19.12 32.66
N THR A 140 -5.86 -20.20 32.40
CA THR A 140 -4.41 -20.13 32.12
C THR A 140 -4.12 -19.41 30.80
N GLU A 141 -4.90 -19.65 29.74
CA GLU A 141 -4.73 -18.94 28.47
C GLU A 141 -4.96 -17.43 28.62
N THR A 142 -6.00 -17.05 29.35
CA THR A 142 -6.34 -15.64 29.62
C THR A 142 -5.25 -14.98 30.45
N ALA A 143 -4.74 -15.65 31.48
CA ALA A 143 -3.66 -15.15 32.32
C ALA A 143 -2.37 -14.94 31.51
N VAL A 144 -2.00 -15.89 30.65
CA VAL A 144 -0.83 -15.75 29.77
C VAL A 144 -1.02 -14.55 28.84
N SER A 145 -2.16 -14.43 28.17
CA SER A 145 -2.41 -13.29 27.26
C SER A 145 -2.38 -11.94 28.00
N LEU A 146 -2.91 -11.88 29.22
CA LEU A 146 -2.87 -10.68 30.05
C LEU A 146 -1.43 -10.27 30.39
N ILE A 147 -0.59 -11.21 30.82
CA ILE A 147 0.82 -10.95 31.16
C ILE A 147 1.58 -10.44 29.94
N PHE A 148 1.38 -11.06 28.78
CA PHE A 148 2.03 -10.63 27.53
C PHE A 148 1.54 -9.25 27.06
N ASN A 149 0.26 -8.93 27.24
CA ASN A 149 -0.27 -7.60 26.95
C ASN A 149 0.28 -6.53 27.90
N VAL A 150 0.42 -6.83 29.19
CA VAL A 150 1.08 -5.93 30.16
C VAL A 150 2.55 -5.74 29.78
N LEU A 151 3.26 -6.80 29.41
CA LEU A 151 4.67 -6.74 28.99
C LEU A 151 4.85 -5.88 27.73
N ARG A 152 3.97 -6.05 26.72
CA ARG A 152 3.94 -5.19 25.52
C ARG A 152 3.63 -3.74 25.88
N GLY A 153 2.68 -3.50 26.80
CA GLY A 153 2.32 -2.16 27.27
C GLY A 153 3.47 -1.44 27.96
N ILE A 154 4.17 -2.11 28.87
CA ILE A 154 5.35 -1.56 29.57
C ILE A 154 6.50 -1.33 28.57
N TYR A 155 6.69 -2.23 27.61
CA TYR A 155 7.70 -2.08 26.57
C TYR A 155 7.43 -0.87 25.65
N LEU A 156 6.18 -0.66 25.24
CA LEU A 156 5.78 0.52 24.48
C LEU A 156 5.97 1.81 25.32
N LEU A 157 5.65 1.77 26.61
CA LEU A 157 5.90 2.89 27.52
C LEU A 157 7.40 3.20 27.62
N TYR A 158 8.24 2.17 27.71
CA TYR A 158 9.70 2.34 27.71
C TYR A 158 10.19 3.00 26.42
N ILE A 159 9.73 2.54 25.26
CA ILE A 159 10.06 3.17 23.97
C ILE A 159 9.61 4.64 23.97
N ALA A 160 8.38 4.93 24.38
CA ALA A 160 7.85 6.30 24.41
C ALA A 160 8.69 7.23 25.30
N VAL A 161 9.03 6.79 26.51
CA VAL A 161 9.87 7.57 27.44
C VAL A 161 11.28 7.77 26.89
N SER A 162 11.88 6.73 26.32
CA SER A 162 13.21 6.83 25.73
C SER A 162 13.25 7.78 24.52
N LEU A 163 12.19 7.79 23.70
CA LEU A 163 12.06 8.70 22.56
C LEU A 163 12.03 10.17 23.01
N ILE A 164 11.34 10.47 24.11
CA ILE A 164 11.32 11.82 24.69
C ILE A 164 12.74 12.25 25.08
N GLY A 165 13.53 11.35 25.67
CA GLY A 165 14.94 11.59 26.00
C GLY A 165 15.78 11.88 24.76
N VAL A 166 15.61 11.10 23.68
CA VAL A 166 16.30 11.32 22.40
C VAL A 166 15.90 12.66 21.78
N ILE A 167 14.61 12.99 21.73
CA ILE A 167 14.11 14.25 21.16
C ILE A 167 14.63 15.45 21.95
N ASN A 168 14.67 15.35 23.28
CA ASN A 168 15.20 16.41 24.13
C ASN A 168 16.70 16.63 23.89
N ALA A 169 17.48 15.56 23.75
CA ALA A 169 18.89 15.64 23.42
C ALA A 169 19.13 16.27 22.03
N VAL A 170 18.33 15.89 21.02
CA VAL A 170 18.39 16.51 19.68
C VAL A 170 18.13 18.01 19.76
N ARG A 171 17.17 18.46 20.58
CA ARG A 171 16.85 19.89 20.72
C ARG A 171 17.93 20.69 21.44
N LYS A 172 18.75 20.04 22.26
CA LYS A 172 19.79 20.68 23.06
C LYS A 172 21.18 20.55 22.43
N ASP A 173 21.27 20.02 21.21
CA ASP A 173 22.53 19.65 20.54
C ASP A 173 23.43 18.76 21.42
N GLU A 174 22.83 17.99 22.34
CA GLU A 174 23.50 16.96 23.13
C GLU A 174 23.70 15.70 22.25
N ASP A 175 24.56 14.77 22.69
CA ASP A 175 24.87 13.51 22.00
C ASP A 175 23.66 12.55 21.93
N TRP A 176 22.65 12.92 21.15
CA TRP A 176 21.39 12.20 20.97
C TRP A 176 21.61 10.79 20.44
N GLN A 177 22.68 10.58 19.66
CA GLN A 177 23.06 9.25 19.17
C GLN A 177 23.43 8.31 20.31
N SER A 178 24.15 8.81 21.32
CA SER A 178 24.52 7.99 22.49
C SER A 178 23.27 7.57 23.27
N ILE A 179 22.35 8.52 23.46
CA ILE A 179 21.08 8.31 24.19
C ILE A 179 20.12 7.37 23.42
N ALA A 180 20.13 7.42 22.08
CA ALA A 180 19.29 6.57 21.23
C ALA A 180 19.79 5.12 21.14
N ARG A 181 21.08 4.85 21.36
CA ARG A 181 21.64 3.49 21.25
C ARG A 181 21.03 2.54 22.27
N THR A 182 20.84 2.99 23.51
CA THR A 182 20.29 2.16 24.59
C THR A 182 18.90 1.59 24.27
N PRO A 183 17.88 2.38 23.92
CA PRO A 183 16.57 1.84 23.58
C PRO A 183 16.58 1.02 22.28
N LEU A 184 17.41 1.39 21.29
CA LEU A 184 17.55 0.61 20.04
C LEU A 184 18.10 -0.80 20.30
N LEU A 185 19.09 -0.94 21.18
CA LEU A 185 19.64 -2.26 21.55
C LEU A 185 18.60 -3.12 22.28
N VAL A 186 17.78 -2.53 23.13
CA VAL A 186 16.69 -3.25 23.82
C VAL A 186 15.66 -3.77 22.81
N VAL A 187 15.25 -2.93 21.84
CA VAL A 187 14.34 -3.34 20.76
C VAL A 187 14.91 -4.52 19.99
N LEU A 188 16.18 -4.42 19.60
CA LEU A 188 16.87 -5.48 18.86
C LEU A 188 16.91 -6.80 19.66
N ALA A 189 17.30 -6.74 20.94
CA ALA A 189 17.35 -7.93 21.80
C ALA A 189 15.99 -8.62 21.93
N VAL A 190 14.92 -7.83 22.14
CA VAL A 190 13.56 -8.36 22.24
C VAL A 190 13.10 -9.00 20.92
N THR A 191 13.40 -8.38 19.78
CA THR A 191 13.06 -8.96 18.47
C THR A 191 13.79 -10.27 18.18
N ILE A 192 15.08 -10.36 18.53
CA ILE A 192 15.86 -11.59 18.37
C ILE A 192 15.32 -12.69 19.29
N ALA A 193 14.97 -12.35 20.53
CA ALA A 193 14.38 -13.30 21.47
C ALA A 193 13.03 -13.84 20.97
N ASP A 194 12.17 -13.00 20.39
CA ASP A 194 10.88 -13.44 19.85
C ASP A 194 11.06 -14.32 18.60
N VAL A 195 12.01 -13.98 17.71
CA VAL A 195 12.37 -14.83 16.55
C VAL A 195 12.96 -16.16 16.99
N MET A 196 13.85 -16.17 17.99
CA MET A 196 14.43 -17.39 18.56
C MET A 196 13.35 -18.28 19.17
N THR A 197 12.37 -17.68 19.86
CA THR A 197 11.22 -18.41 20.38
C THR A 197 10.37 -18.98 19.25
N GLY A 198 10.21 -18.24 18.15
CA GLY A 198 9.59 -18.73 16.92
C GLY A 198 10.30 -19.96 16.31
N PHE A 199 11.63 -20.03 16.40
CA PHE A 199 12.38 -21.21 15.97
C PHE A 199 12.22 -22.39 16.92
N ILE A 200 12.10 -22.16 18.23
CA ILE A 200 11.91 -23.20 19.24
C ILE A 200 10.52 -23.85 19.13
N ILE A 201 9.48 -23.08 18.82
CA ILE A 201 8.10 -23.59 18.70
C ILE A 201 7.92 -24.43 17.43
N GLY A 202 8.72 -24.17 16.38
CA GLY A 202 8.42 -24.65 15.03
C GLY A 202 7.26 -23.87 14.40
N SER A 203 7.29 -23.68 13.09
CA SER A 203 6.23 -22.97 12.35
C SER A 203 4.88 -23.68 12.47
#